data_AF-A0A837NF03-F1
#
_entry.id   AF-A0A837NF03-F1
#
_cell.length_a   1.000
_cell.length_b   1.000
_cell.length_c   1.000
_cell.angle_alpha   90.00
_cell.angle_beta   90.00
_cell.angle_gamma   90.00
#
_symmetry.space_group_name_H-M   'P 1'
#
loop_
_entity.id
_entity.type
_entity.pdbx_description
1 polymer ?
#
loop_
_entity_poly.entity_id
_entity_poly.type
_entity_poly.pdbx_seq_one_letter_code
_entity_poly.pdbx_strand_id
1 'polypeptide(L)'
;MSAIVFLSISTSAFASEENYEEAAKQLQQRLGKVLMSTIQKDGHVAAISVCNEQAPEIASAVSDELNLSVGRTSLKVRNPQNEPTKKQEQVLKEFERLWNKTKENVPTQRYTNEEGQTVWMKAIVMQPQCAACHGSSIEPELRKVITDKYPNDKATGFEVGKIRGAFLVRSKN
;
A
#
# COMPACT_ATOMS: atom_id res chain seq x y z
N MET A 1 21.41 -14.05 54.37
CA MET A 1 20.17 -13.42 53.87
C MET A 1 20.54 -12.55 52.68
N SER A 2 20.56 -13.11 51.47
CA SER A 2 20.85 -12.34 50.25
C SER A 2 19.55 -12.08 49.52
N ALA A 3 19.11 -10.82 49.52
CA ALA A 3 17.97 -10.37 48.74
C ALA A 3 18.39 -10.24 47.27
N ILE A 4 17.78 -11.06 46.41
CA ILE A 4 17.92 -10.94 44.96
C ILE A 4 16.90 -9.90 44.51
N VAL A 5 17.40 -8.73 44.10
CA VAL A 5 16.60 -7.68 43.47
C VAL A 5 16.40 -8.07 42.01
N PHE A 6 15.18 -8.44 41.64
CA PHE A 6 14.79 -8.64 40.24
C PHE A 6 14.57 -7.26 39.60
N LEU A 7 15.53 -6.82 38.78
CA LEU A 7 15.37 -5.66 37.92
C LEU A 7 14.53 -6.09 36.71
N SER A 8 13.24 -5.74 36.72
CA SER A 8 12.34 -5.93 35.58
C SER A 8 12.70 -4.94 34.46
N ILE A 9 13.42 -5.43 33.45
CA ILE A 9 13.63 -4.69 32.20
C ILE A 9 12.31 -4.69 31.44
N SER A 10 11.64 -3.54 31.39
CA SER A 10 10.49 -3.33 30.50
C SER A 10 11.00 -3.33 29.06
N THR A 11 10.72 -4.39 28.32
CA THR A 11 10.96 -4.45 26.87
C THR A 11 9.93 -3.59 26.17
N SER A 12 10.25 -2.32 25.96
CA SER A 12 9.59 -1.49 24.97
C SER A 12 9.77 -2.16 23.61
N ALA A 13 8.71 -2.76 23.09
CA ALA A 13 8.70 -3.44 21.80
C ALA A 13 8.93 -2.41 20.68
N PHE A 14 10.19 -2.16 20.35
CA PHE A 14 10.55 -1.58 19.07
C PHE A 14 10.13 -2.58 18.00
N ALA A 15 9.00 -2.36 17.35
CA ALA A 15 8.64 -3.09 16.14
C ALA A 15 9.80 -2.93 15.13
N SER A 16 10.54 -4.02 14.91
CA SER A 16 11.65 -4.12 13.96
C SER A 16 11.13 -3.89 12.53
N GLU A 17 12.00 -3.50 11.59
CA GLU A 17 11.61 -3.29 10.18
C GLU A 17 10.95 -4.53 9.55
N GLU A 18 11.33 -5.72 10.01
CA GLU A 18 10.79 -7.01 9.56
C GLU A 18 9.26 -7.08 9.70
N ASN A 19 8.69 -6.49 10.76
CA ASN A 19 7.24 -6.48 10.95
C ASN A 19 6.50 -5.56 9.96
N TYR A 20 7.12 -4.44 9.55
CA TYR A 20 6.48 -3.50 8.61
C TYR A 20 6.53 -4.01 7.18
N GLU A 21 7.67 -4.54 6.76
CA GLU A 21 7.80 -5.12 5.42
C GLU A 21 6.93 -6.37 5.26
N GLU A 22 6.87 -7.23 6.28
CA GLU A 22 6.00 -8.41 6.27
C GLU A 22 4.52 -8.01 6.18
N ALA A 23 4.09 -6.98 6.91
CA ALA A 23 2.72 -6.47 6.80
C ALA A 23 2.36 -5.99 5.38
N ALA A 24 3.25 -5.24 4.74
CA ALA A 24 3.07 -4.81 3.36
C ALA A 24 3.03 -5.99 2.39
N LYS A 25 3.91 -6.99 2.60
CA LYS A 25 3.97 -8.21 1.79
C LYS A 25 2.72 -9.06 1.94
N GLN A 26 2.17 -9.22 3.14
CA GLN A 26 0.91 -9.94 3.34
C GLN A 26 -0.25 -9.24 2.66
N LEU A 27 -0.36 -7.91 2.77
CA LEU A 27 -1.37 -7.16 2.02
C LEU A 27 -1.20 -7.37 0.50
N GLN A 28 0.03 -7.26 -0.01
CA GLN A 28 0.31 -7.48 -1.44
C GLN A 28 -0.10 -8.87 -1.90
N GLN A 29 0.28 -9.92 -1.16
CA GLN A 29 0.04 -11.31 -1.53
C GLN A 29 -1.46 -11.66 -1.47
N ARG A 30 -2.15 -11.31 -0.39
CA ARG A 30 -3.58 -11.61 -0.22
C ARG A 30 -4.40 -10.87 -1.26
N LEU A 31 -4.18 -9.57 -1.42
CA LEU A 31 -4.89 -8.78 -2.42
C LEU A 31 -4.57 -9.25 -3.85
N GLY A 32 -3.29 -9.48 -4.15
CA GLY A 32 -2.86 -9.95 -5.45
C GLY A 32 -3.48 -11.29 -5.82
N LYS A 33 -3.55 -12.24 -4.88
CA LYS A 33 -4.18 -13.55 -5.08
C LYS A 33 -5.65 -13.41 -5.46
N VAL A 34 -6.43 -12.67 -4.66
CA VAL A 34 -7.86 -12.47 -4.91
C VAL A 34 -8.09 -11.74 -6.24
N LEU A 35 -7.31 -10.68 -6.50
CA LEU A 35 -7.40 -9.90 -7.73
C LEU A 35 -7.12 -10.74 -8.97
N MET A 36 -5.98 -11.44 -9.00
CA MET A 36 -5.59 -12.23 -10.16
C MET A 36 -6.54 -13.42 -10.39
N SER A 37 -7.02 -14.05 -9.31
CA SER A 37 -8.03 -15.11 -9.41
C SER A 37 -9.34 -14.60 -10.02
N THR A 38 -9.78 -13.41 -9.61
CA THR A 38 -11.01 -12.79 -10.14
C THR A 38 -10.84 -12.39 -11.60
N ILE A 39 -9.69 -11.79 -11.96
CA ILE A 39 -9.39 -11.43 -13.35
C ILE A 39 -9.40 -12.68 -14.25
N GLN A 40 -8.79 -13.77 -13.80
CA GLN A 40 -8.71 -15.01 -14.58
C GLN A 40 -10.09 -15.66 -14.80
N LYS A 41 -10.95 -15.62 -13.78
CA LYS A 41 -12.25 -16.30 -13.80
C LYS A 41 -13.37 -15.45 -14.41
N ASP A 42 -13.44 -14.18 -14.00
CA ASP A 42 -14.60 -13.31 -14.20
C ASP A 42 -14.22 -12.00 -14.94
N GLY A 43 -12.94 -11.81 -15.27
CA GLY A 43 -12.46 -10.67 -16.06
C GLY A 43 -12.19 -9.39 -15.27
N HIS A 44 -11.66 -8.37 -15.97
CA HIS A 44 -11.23 -7.12 -15.36
C HIS A 44 -12.39 -6.27 -14.80
N VAL A 45 -13.58 -6.38 -15.39
CA VAL A 45 -14.77 -5.66 -14.92
C VAL A 45 -15.17 -6.14 -13.52
N ALA A 46 -15.27 -7.46 -13.32
CA ALA A 46 -15.56 -8.05 -12.02
C ALA A 46 -14.50 -7.69 -10.97
N ALA A 47 -13.23 -7.64 -11.38
CA ALA A 47 -12.09 -7.30 -10.52
C ALA A 47 -12.13 -5.88 -9.92
N ILE A 48 -12.97 -4.98 -10.43
CA ILE A 48 -13.19 -3.66 -9.81
C ILE A 48 -13.78 -3.79 -8.41
N SER A 49 -14.68 -4.76 -8.18
CA SER A 49 -15.24 -5.03 -6.84
C SER A 49 -14.15 -5.44 -5.84
N VAL A 50 -13.16 -6.23 -6.26
CA VAL A 50 -12.02 -6.60 -5.40
C VAL A 50 -11.28 -5.37 -4.92
N CYS A 51 -11.05 -4.40 -5.80
CA CYS A 51 -10.35 -3.18 -5.45
C CYS A 51 -11.20 -2.20 -4.60
N ASN A 52 -12.53 -2.22 -4.77
CA ASN A 52 -13.46 -1.29 -4.12
C ASN A 52 -13.88 -1.77 -2.73
N GLU A 53 -14.18 -3.06 -2.61
CA GLU A 53 -14.84 -3.65 -1.45
C GLU A 53 -13.86 -4.54 -0.67
N GLN A 54 -13.21 -5.48 -1.34
CA GLN A 54 -12.35 -6.47 -0.66
C GLN A 54 -10.98 -5.92 -0.25
N ALA A 55 -10.42 -4.94 -0.98
CA ALA A 55 -9.10 -4.43 -0.68
C ALA A 55 -9.03 -3.69 0.68
N PRO A 56 -10.01 -2.84 1.06
CA PRO A 56 -10.12 -2.35 2.44
C PRO A 56 -10.25 -3.45 3.49
N GLU A 57 -11.05 -4.49 3.24
CA GLU A 57 -11.26 -5.61 4.18
C GLU A 57 -9.97 -6.42 4.40
N ILE A 58 -9.25 -6.76 3.31
CA ILE A 58 -7.96 -7.45 3.38
C ILE A 58 -6.94 -6.61 4.15
N ALA A 59 -6.91 -5.29 3.92
CA ALA A 59 -6.02 -4.38 4.65
C ALA A 59 -6.36 -4.34 6.15
N SER A 60 -7.64 -4.34 6.51
CA SER A 60 -8.09 -4.42 7.91
C SER A 60 -7.68 -5.75 8.55
N ALA A 61 -7.91 -6.88 7.88
CA ALA A 61 -7.54 -8.19 8.41
C ALA A 61 -6.03 -8.30 8.71
N VAL A 62 -5.18 -7.85 7.78
CA VAL A 62 -3.71 -7.83 8.00
C VAL A 62 -3.34 -6.85 9.12
N SER A 63 -4.04 -5.72 9.22
CA SER A 63 -3.83 -4.73 10.30
C SER A 63 -4.13 -5.30 11.69
N ASP A 64 -5.17 -6.13 11.79
CA ASP A 64 -5.58 -6.73 13.06
C ASP A 64 -4.66 -7.88 13.45
N GLU A 65 -4.30 -8.75 12.50
CA GLU A 65 -3.39 -9.88 12.74
C GLU A 65 -1.99 -9.45 13.20
N LEU A 66 -1.47 -8.35 12.66
CA LEU A 66 -0.09 -7.89 12.93
C LEU A 66 -0.03 -6.73 13.94
N ASN A 67 -1.18 -6.29 14.46
CA ASN A 67 -1.28 -5.11 15.33
C ASN A 67 -0.57 -3.86 14.75
N LEU A 68 -0.77 -3.62 13.45
CA LEU A 68 -0.26 -2.46 12.70
C LEU A 68 -1.41 -1.81 11.93
N SER A 69 -1.26 -0.57 11.46
CA SER A 69 -2.14 -0.02 10.42
C SER A 69 -1.48 -0.28 9.06
N VAL A 70 -2.14 -1.01 8.16
CA VAL A 70 -1.59 -1.43 6.87
C VAL A 70 -2.49 -0.93 5.75
N GLY A 71 -1.91 -0.36 4.70
CA GLY A 71 -2.68 0.18 3.58
C GLY A 71 -1.81 0.55 2.38
N ARG A 72 -2.38 1.36 1.50
CA ARG A 72 -1.72 1.86 0.29
C ARG A 72 -2.01 3.35 0.14
N THR A 73 -1.11 4.08 -0.47
CA THR A 73 -1.30 5.50 -0.81
C THR A 73 -0.69 5.81 -2.18
N SER A 74 -1.03 6.95 -2.77
CA SER A 74 -0.55 7.38 -4.09
C SER A 74 -0.77 8.87 -4.31
N LEU A 75 0.04 9.49 -5.17
CA LEU A 75 -0.23 10.84 -5.71
C LEU A 75 -1.47 10.87 -6.63
N LYS A 76 -1.86 9.70 -7.16
CA LYS A 76 -3.02 9.49 -8.03
C LYS A 76 -3.86 8.34 -7.50
N VAL A 77 -4.73 8.66 -6.56
CA VAL A 77 -5.58 7.68 -5.85
C VAL A 77 -6.79 7.26 -6.67
N ARG A 78 -7.25 6.03 -6.42
CA ARG A 78 -8.55 5.51 -6.90
C ARG A 78 -9.63 5.63 -5.85
N ASN A 79 -9.35 5.07 -4.68
CA ASN A 79 -10.14 5.26 -3.48
C ASN A 79 -9.63 6.52 -2.74
N PRO A 80 -10.47 7.55 -2.51
CA PRO A 80 -10.11 8.74 -1.74
C PRO A 80 -9.56 8.46 -0.33
N GLN A 81 -9.92 7.33 0.29
CA GLN A 81 -9.39 6.94 1.61
C GLN A 81 -7.88 6.64 1.59
N ASN A 82 -7.27 6.50 0.41
CA ASN A 82 -5.84 6.29 0.24
C ASN A 82 -5.07 7.61 0.01
N GLU A 83 -5.72 8.76 0.16
CA GLU A 83 -5.06 10.06 -0.01
C GLU A 83 -3.87 10.21 0.96
N PRO A 84 -2.70 10.65 0.46
CA PRO A 84 -1.52 10.84 1.28
C PRO A 84 -1.64 12.07 2.18
N THR A 85 -1.00 12.03 3.34
CA THR A 85 -0.69 13.25 4.09
C THR A 85 0.38 14.07 3.36
N LYS A 86 0.56 15.35 3.72
CA LYS A 86 1.63 16.21 3.15
C LYS A 86 3.02 15.56 3.23
N LYS A 87 3.33 14.89 4.35
CA LYS A 87 4.60 14.17 4.51
C LYS A 87 4.70 12.96 3.58
N GLN A 88 3.63 12.19 3.44
CA GLN A 88 3.58 11.03 2.54
C GLN A 88 3.68 11.45 1.07
N GLU A 89 3.10 12.59 0.67
CA GLU A 89 3.29 13.16 -0.67
C GLU A 89 4.76 13.47 -0.98
N GLN A 90 5.48 14.05 -0.01
CA GLN A 90 6.92 14.31 -0.17
C GLN A 90 7.70 13.01 -0.36
N VAL A 91 7.39 11.99 0.44
CA VAL A 91 8.00 10.65 0.30
C VAL A 91 7.70 10.03 -1.07
N LEU A 92 6.46 10.11 -1.55
CA LEU A 92 6.08 9.59 -2.87
C LEU A 92 6.82 10.29 -4.02
N LYS A 93 6.95 11.62 -3.96
CA LYS A 93 7.73 12.40 -4.94
C LYS A 93 9.21 12.02 -4.92
N GLU A 94 9.75 11.79 -3.72
CA GLU A 94 11.13 11.34 -3.56
C GLU A 94 11.32 9.92 -4.10
N PHE A 95 10.36 9.01 -3.90
CA PHE A 95 10.36 7.68 -4.50
C PHE A 95 10.39 7.74 -6.03
N GLU A 96 9.57 8.60 -6.65
CA GLU A 96 9.62 8.82 -8.10
C GLU A 96 10.99 9.33 -8.56
N ARG A 97 11.58 10.29 -7.85
CA ARG A 97 12.91 10.83 -8.16
C ARG A 97 14.01 9.77 -8.05
N LEU A 98 14.05 9.02 -6.97
CA LEU A 98 15.02 7.95 -6.73
C LEU A 98 14.87 6.82 -7.75
N TRP A 99 13.64 6.37 -7.99
CA TRP A 99 13.36 5.30 -8.94
C TRP A 99 13.78 5.68 -10.36
N ASN A 100 13.52 6.91 -10.80
CA ASN A 100 13.92 7.38 -12.13
C ASN A 100 15.45 7.50 -12.29
N LYS A 101 16.24 7.53 -11.21
CA LYS A 101 17.70 7.62 -11.27
C LYS A 101 18.37 6.26 -11.54
N THR A 102 17.97 5.21 -10.83
CA THR A 102 18.64 3.90 -10.91
C THR A 102 17.76 2.80 -11.48
N LYS A 103 16.46 2.77 -11.12
CA LYS A 103 15.53 1.65 -11.40
C LYS A 103 16.00 0.29 -10.88
N GLU A 104 16.97 0.27 -9.96
CA GLU A 104 17.57 -0.97 -9.44
C GLU A 104 16.91 -1.41 -8.13
N ASN A 105 16.75 -0.45 -7.21
CA ASN A 105 16.24 -0.70 -5.86
C ASN A 105 14.91 0.03 -5.67
N VAL A 106 13.87 -0.72 -5.32
CA VAL A 106 12.55 -0.15 -5.03
C VAL A 106 12.66 0.72 -3.77
N PRO A 107 12.40 2.04 -3.86
CA PRO A 107 12.58 2.94 -2.73
C PRO A 107 11.70 2.59 -1.54
N THR A 108 12.28 2.70 -0.35
CA THR A 108 11.61 2.49 0.94
C THR A 108 12.01 3.63 1.88
N GLN A 109 11.12 4.04 2.78
CA GLN A 109 11.39 5.08 3.76
C GLN A 109 10.65 4.83 5.08
N ARG A 110 11.33 5.11 6.19
CA ARG A 110 10.80 5.09 7.55
C ARG A 110 10.96 6.46 8.21
N TYR A 111 9.95 6.91 8.96
CA TYR A 111 10.00 8.15 9.75
C TYR A 111 8.98 8.09 10.89
N THR A 112 9.11 8.99 11.86
CA THR A 112 8.08 9.20 12.90
C THR A 112 7.20 10.38 12.48
N ASN A 113 5.88 10.22 12.52
CA ASN A 113 4.94 11.31 12.20
C ASN A 113 4.72 12.23 13.42
N GLU A 114 3.92 13.29 13.22
CA GLU A 114 3.60 14.28 14.25
C GLU A 114 2.82 13.68 15.44
N GLU A 115 2.17 12.53 15.25
CA GLU A 115 1.43 11.79 16.27
C GLU A 115 2.31 10.79 17.05
N GLY A 116 3.62 10.74 16.78
CA GLY A 116 4.56 9.82 17.42
C GLY A 116 4.55 8.40 16.83
N GLN A 117 3.77 8.14 15.79
CA GLN A 117 3.73 6.84 15.12
C GLN A 117 4.95 6.65 14.23
N THR A 118 5.51 5.45 14.26
CA THR A 118 6.42 5.03 13.20
C THR A 118 5.62 4.79 11.92
N VAL A 119 6.04 5.41 10.82
CA VAL A 119 5.51 5.24 9.48
C VAL A 119 6.58 4.62 8.60
N TRP A 120 6.22 3.56 7.88
CA TRP A 120 7.05 2.90 6.88
C TRP A 120 6.32 2.88 5.54
N MET A 121 7.04 3.19 4.47
CA MET A 121 6.50 3.24 3.11
C MET A 121 7.44 2.52 2.14
N LYS A 122 6.88 1.75 1.21
CA LYS A 122 7.64 1.10 0.12
C LYS A 122 6.94 1.32 -1.21
N ALA A 123 7.69 1.79 -2.20
CA ALA A 123 7.14 2.14 -3.50
C ALA A 123 6.53 0.90 -4.20
N ILE A 124 5.44 1.13 -4.93
CA ILE A 124 4.78 0.13 -5.78
C ILE A 124 5.14 0.47 -7.23
N VAL A 125 5.95 -0.38 -7.86
CA VAL A 125 6.33 -0.22 -9.28
C VAL A 125 5.25 -0.84 -10.16
N MET A 126 4.80 -0.08 -11.16
CA MET A 126 3.79 -0.47 -12.12
C MET A 126 4.25 -1.67 -12.95
N GLN A 127 3.54 -2.79 -12.86
CA GLN A 127 3.81 -4.00 -13.66
C GLN A 127 2.85 -4.07 -14.87
N PRO A 128 3.15 -4.88 -15.91
CA PRO A 128 2.30 -4.98 -17.10
C PRO A 128 0.83 -5.30 -16.80
N GLN A 129 0.56 -6.24 -15.89
CA GLN A 129 -0.80 -6.62 -15.48
C GLN A 129 -1.58 -5.48 -14.83
N CYS A 130 -0.90 -4.48 -14.28
CA CYS A 130 -1.55 -3.33 -13.65
C CYS A 130 -2.13 -2.36 -14.71
N ALA A 131 -1.61 -2.39 -15.95
CA ALA A 131 -1.93 -1.42 -16.99
C ALA A 131 -3.37 -1.53 -17.51
N ALA A 132 -4.02 -2.69 -17.41
CA ALA A 132 -5.40 -2.86 -17.84
C ALA A 132 -6.37 -1.88 -17.16
N CYS A 133 -6.16 -1.60 -15.86
CA CYS A 133 -7.05 -0.73 -15.08
C CYS A 133 -6.44 0.64 -14.74
N HIS A 134 -5.12 0.79 -14.87
CA HIS A 134 -4.39 1.99 -14.43
C HIS A 134 -3.52 2.60 -15.54
N GLY A 135 -3.43 1.96 -16.71
CA GLY A 135 -2.69 2.46 -17.87
C GLY A 135 -3.38 3.64 -18.54
N SER A 136 -2.78 4.12 -19.64
CA SER A 136 -3.36 5.16 -20.50
C SER A 136 -4.53 4.66 -21.34
N SER A 137 -4.48 3.41 -21.80
CA SER A 137 -5.55 2.75 -22.55
C SER A 137 -6.33 1.81 -21.63
N ILE A 138 -7.57 2.18 -21.34
CA ILE A 138 -8.51 1.39 -20.52
C ILE A 138 -9.74 1.18 -21.37
N GLU A 139 -10.16 -0.08 -21.50
CA GLU A 139 -11.34 -0.47 -22.28
C GLU A 139 -12.59 0.32 -21.86
N PRO A 140 -13.46 0.73 -22.79
CA PRO A 140 -14.61 1.59 -22.49
C PRO A 140 -15.54 1.02 -21.41
N GLU A 141 -15.82 -0.28 -21.46
CA GLU A 141 -16.68 -0.95 -20.48
C GLU A 141 -16.06 -0.93 -19.07
N LEU A 142 -14.76 -1.22 -18.98
CA LEU A 142 -14.02 -1.17 -17.73
C LEU A 142 -13.94 0.27 -17.18
N ARG A 143 -13.72 1.24 -18.05
CA ARG A 143 -13.71 2.66 -17.69
C ARG A 143 -15.05 3.10 -17.11
N LYS A 144 -16.17 2.68 -17.70
CA LYS A 144 -17.50 2.97 -17.18
C LYS A 144 -17.65 2.47 -15.75
N VAL A 145 -17.32 1.20 -15.49
CA VAL A 145 -17.44 0.62 -14.14
C VAL A 145 -16.48 1.26 -13.14
N ILE A 146 -15.27 1.64 -13.56
CA ILE A 146 -14.34 2.43 -12.74
C ILE A 146 -14.99 3.77 -12.36
N THR A 147 -15.55 4.52 -13.31
CA THR A 147 -16.19 5.82 -13.05
C THR A 147 -17.40 5.68 -12.14
N ASP A 148 -18.24 4.65 -12.34
CA ASP A 148 -19.43 4.41 -11.52
C ASP A 148 -19.06 4.10 -10.06
N LYS A 149 -18.04 3.25 -9.83
CA LYS A 149 -17.56 2.88 -8.49
C LYS A 149 -16.63 3.92 -7.86
N TYR A 150 -15.96 4.73 -8.67
CA TYR A 150 -15.00 5.75 -8.26
C TYR A 150 -15.18 7.05 -9.06
N PRO A 151 -16.18 7.87 -8.73
CA PRO A 151 -16.46 9.12 -9.46
C PRO A 151 -15.28 10.11 -9.49
N ASN A 152 -14.39 10.02 -8.50
CA ASN A 152 -13.21 10.87 -8.35
C ASN A 152 -11.89 10.14 -8.68
N ASP A 153 -11.93 9.06 -9.47
CA ASP A 153 -10.73 8.28 -9.82
C ASP A 153 -9.67 9.16 -10.49
N LYS A 154 -8.45 9.15 -9.94
CA LYS A 154 -7.26 9.77 -10.54
C LYS A 154 -6.25 8.73 -10.99
N ALA A 155 -6.51 7.44 -10.75
CA ALA A 155 -5.53 6.38 -10.87
C ALA A 155 -5.40 5.78 -12.27
N THR A 156 -5.41 6.60 -13.31
CA THR A 156 -5.25 6.17 -14.71
C THR A 156 -4.09 6.88 -15.39
N GLY A 157 -3.63 6.39 -16.54
CA GLY A 157 -2.54 7.03 -17.29
C GLY A 157 -1.16 6.80 -16.70
N PHE A 158 -0.94 5.68 -16.00
CA PHE A 158 0.40 5.25 -15.60
C PHE A 158 1.09 4.49 -16.74
N GLU A 159 2.41 4.66 -16.84
CA GLU A 159 3.26 3.82 -17.69
C GLU A 159 3.80 2.63 -16.90
N VAL A 160 3.99 1.48 -17.58
CA VAL A 160 4.66 0.32 -16.98
C VAL A 160 6.08 0.71 -16.58
N GLY A 161 6.52 0.26 -15.40
CA GLY A 161 7.81 0.59 -14.83
C GLY A 161 7.87 1.96 -14.12
N LYS A 162 6.77 2.71 -14.00
CA LYS A 162 6.70 3.93 -13.16
C LYS A 162 6.21 3.60 -11.75
N ILE A 163 6.35 4.55 -10.82
CA ILE A 163 5.75 4.40 -9.48
C ILE A 163 4.24 4.60 -9.57
N ARG A 164 3.49 3.61 -9.09
CA ARG A 164 2.03 3.66 -8.96
C ARG A 164 1.59 4.32 -7.66
N GLY A 165 2.38 4.17 -6.61
CA GLY A 165 2.08 4.60 -5.25
C GLY A 165 3.02 3.94 -4.26
N ALA A 166 2.58 3.72 -3.04
CA ALA A 166 3.33 3.01 -2.01
C ALA A 166 2.43 2.14 -1.14
N PHE A 167 2.98 1.04 -0.61
CA PHE A 167 2.47 0.46 0.63
C PHE A 167 2.75 1.45 1.77
N LEU A 168 1.84 1.53 2.72
CA LEU A 168 1.91 2.42 3.88
C LEU A 168 1.59 1.58 5.11
N VAL A 169 2.54 1.50 6.03
CA VAL A 169 2.40 0.77 7.28
C VAL A 169 2.73 1.70 8.44
N ARG A 170 1.92 1.68 9.50
CA ARG A 170 2.12 2.50 10.69
C ARG A 170 2.01 1.67 11.97
N SER A 171 2.78 2.01 13.00
CA SER A 171 2.54 1.48 14.34
C SER A 171 1.12 1.85 14.80
N LYS A 172 0.45 0.95 15.51
CA LYS A 172 -0.70 1.33 16.34
C LYS A 172 -0.18 2.08 17.58
N ASN A 173 -0.93 3.10 18.02
CA ASN A 173 -0.69 3.78 19.29
C ASN A 173 -1.20 2.92 20.45
#